data_AF-A0A662TKR6-F1
#
_entry.id   AF-A0A662TKR6-F1
#
_cell.length_a   1.000
_cell.length_b   1.000
_cell.length_c   1.000
_cell.angle_alpha   90.00
_cell.angle_beta   90.00
_cell.angle_gamma   90.00
#
_symmetry.space_group_name_H-M   'P 1'
#
loop_
_entity.id
_entity.type
_entity.pdbx_description
1 polymer ?
#
loop_
_entity_poly.entity_id
_entity_poly.type
_entity_poly.pdbx_seq_one_letter_code
_entity_poly.pdbx_strand_id
1 'polypeptide(L)'
;MEEKLKRVTLLDTSNIENLKNMLGKALNDGRTLLIVGACSADYIGRARSELTIGDRILIIKSDRSVLLHRPRSYKPVNWQPSGSIVNISSKEGRLVIKCIRERPRETLIVKFSEIYTAAILNLEDEGVFSLYASEEDMRKAILKNPDIVEEGLKPVSFERPVTSGFIDIEAIDKNGNIVVIEIKRRTADIDTALQLARYVKDLEKIKGVGKVRGIVVAPRATTEFKRLARSLGIEFKPLSPKRCLEILYGTEEKREITLDEFIS
;
A
#
# COMPACT_ATOMS: atom_id res chain seq x y z
N MET A 1 40.80 5.93 -3.82
CA MET A 1 39.74 6.90 -4.16
C MET A 1 38.83 6.18 -5.13
N GLU A 2 37.73 5.59 -4.64
CA GLU A 2 36.77 4.92 -5.54
C GLU A 2 36.06 5.98 -6.37
N GLU A 3 36.15 5.85 -7.69
CA GLU A 3 35.43 6.70 -8.62
C GLU A 3 33.94 6.51 -8.38
N LYS A 4 33.24 7.57 -7.98
CA LYS A 4 31.82 7.50 -7.65
C LYS A 4 31.05 7.11 -8.91
N LEU A 5 30.53 5.88 -8.95
CA LEU A 5 29.81 5.38 -10.12
C LEU A 5 28.68 6.34 -10.48
N LYS A 6 28.60 6.73 -11.75
CA LYS A 6 27.51 7.57 -12.26
C LYS A 6 26.17 6.86 -11.99
N ARG A 7 25.22 7.56 -11.34
CA ARG A 7 23.91 6.99 -10.97
C ARG A 7 23.12 6.46 -12.19
N VAL A 8 23.26 7.10 -13.34
CA VAL A 8 22.58 6.73 -14.58
C VAL A 8 23.57 6.73 -15.75
N THR A 9 23.60 5.65 -16.50
CA THR A 9 24.39 5.50 -17.72
C THR A 9 23.47 5.17 -18.88
N LEU A 10 23.36 6.08 -19.85
CA LEU A 10 22.66 5.83 -21.12
C LEU A 10 23.53 4.93 -22.00
N LEU A 11 22.89 4.03 -22.74
CA LEU A 11 23.54 3.09 -23.64
C LEU A 11 23.28 3.47 -25.09
N ASP A 12 24.26 3.19 -25.95
CA ASP A 12 24.08 3.25 -27.40
C ASP A 12 23.17 2.09 -27.85
N THR A 13 22.10 2.42 -28.57
CA THR A 13 21.09 1.47 -29.05
C THR A 13 21.29 1.06 -30.51
N SER A 14 22.28 1.64 -31.21
CA SER A 14 22.56 1.35 -32.63
C SER A 14 23.13 -0.05 -32.86
N ASN A 15 23.87 -0.58 -31.88
CA ASN A 15 24.45 -1.93 -31.92
C ASN A 15 23.81 -2.83 -30.87
N ILE A 16 22.86 -3.65 -31.31
CA ILE A 16 22.06 -4.53 -30.44
C ILE A 16 22.90 -5.60 -29.74
N GLU A 17 23.98 -6.08 -30.37
CA GLU A 17 24.84 -7.09 -29.77
C GLU A 17 25.67 -6.51 -28.62
N ASN A 18 26.23 -5.31 -28.82
CA ASN A 18 26.91 -4.58 -27.76
C ASN A 18 25.93 -4.21 -26.62
N LEU A 19 24.75 -3.69 -26.97
CA LEU A 19 23.69 -3.34 -26.03
C LEU A 19 23.31 -4.55 -25.16
N LYS A 20 23.07 -5.72 -25.77
CA LYS A 20 22.79 -6.97 -25.07
C LYS A 20 23.88 -7.31 -24.05
N ASN A 21 25.16 -7.21 -24.44
CA ASN A 21 26.28 -7.53 -23.57
C ASN A 21 26.38 -6.56 -22.38
N MET A 22 26.20 -5.26 -22.61
CA MET A 22 26.21 -4.24 -21.56
C MET A 22 25.05 -4.44 -20.57
N LEU A 23 23.83 -4.66 -21.08
CA LEU A 23 22.66 -4.94 -20.26
C LEU A 23 22.83 -6.24 -19.46
N GLY A 24 23.33 -7.31 -20.09
CA GLY A 24 23.57 -8.59 -19.44
C GLY A 24 24.59 -8.51 -18.31
N LYS A 25 25.70 -7.77 -18.52
CA LYS A 25 26.69 -7.51 -17.47
C LYS A 25 26.08 -6.72 -16.31
N ALA A 26 25.39 -5.62 -16.60
CA ALA A 26 24.77 -4.79 -15.56
C ALA A 26 23.70 -5.56 -14.76
N LEU A 27 22.92 -6.39 -15.45
CA LEU A 27 21.97 -7.30 -14.84
C LEU A 27 22.68 -8.27 -13.89
N ASN A 28 23.78 -8.90 -14.29
CA ASN A 28 24.57 -9.79 -13.42
C ASN A 28 25.16 -9.07 -12.21
N ASP A 29 25.57 -7.81 -12.38
CA ASP A 29 26.07 -6.95 -11.30
C ASP A 29 24.94 -6.45 -10.36
N GLY A 30 23.69 -6.89 -10.54
CA GLY A 30 22.56 -6.53 -9.68
C GLY A 30 22.04 -5.11 -9.90
N ARG A 31 22.26 -4.53 -11.08
CA ARG A 31 21.86 -3.15 -11.40
C ARG A 31 20.49 -3.10 -12.04
N THR A 32 19.80 -1.96 -11.87
CA THR A 32 18.48 -1.76 -12.49
C THR A 32 18.64 -1.36 -13.96
N LEU A 33 17.80 -1.89 -14.83
CA LEU A 33 17.77 -1.58 -16.26
C LEU A 33 16.47 -0.86 -16.61
N LEU A 34 16.58 0.12 -17.51
CA LEU A 34 15.46 0.80 -18.16
C LEU A 34 15.60 0.67 -19.67
N ILE A 35 14.55 0.24 -20.36
CA ILE A 35 14.53 0.13 -21.82
C ILE A 35 13.21 0.71 -22.32
N VAL A 36 13.26 1.63 -23.27
CA VAL A 36 12.08 2.25 -23.88
C VAL A 36 12.13 2.02 -25.38
N GLY A 37 11.02 1.55 -25.94
CA GLY A 37 10.97 1.19 -27.35
C GLY A 37 9.65 0.56 -27.76
N ALA A 38 9.48 0.37 -29.07
CA ALA A 38 8.39 -0.41 -29.62
C ALA A 38 8.67 -1.90 -29.39
N CYS A 39 7.76 -2.60 -28.72
CA CYS A 39 7.90 -4.02 -28.45
C CYS A 39 6.57 -4.76 -28.45
N SER A 40 6.63 -6.06 -28.67
CA SER A 40 5.56 -7.01 -28.37
C SER A 40 5.90 -7.80 -27.11
N ALA A 41 4.89 -8.42 -26.49
CA ALA A 41 5.12 -9.30 -25.35
C ALA A 41 4.17 -10.50 -25.32
N ASP A 42 4.73 -11.66 -24.99
CA ASP A 42 4.01 -12.92 -24.82
C ASP A 42 4.15 -13.37 -23.38
N TYR A 43 3.04 -13.66 -22.71
CA TYR A 43 3.04 -14.23 -21.35
C TYR A 43 2.25 -15.53 -21.29
N ILE A 44 2.84 -16.52 -20.61
CA ILE A 44 2.25 -17.83 -20.33
C ILE A 44 2.52 -18.17 -18.87
N GLY A 45 1.47 -18.43 -18.11
CA GLY A 45 1.56 -18.79 -16.69
C GLY A 45 0.19 -19.15 -16.14
N ARG A 46 -0.20 -18.53 -15.03
CA ARG A 46 -1.56 -18.66 -14.45
C ARG A 46 -2.66 -18.16 -15.39
N ALA A 47 -2.30 -17.28 -16.30
CA ALA A 47 -3.11 -16.84 -17.43
C ALA A 47 -2.26 -16.87 -18.71
N ARG A 48 -2.85 -16.48 -19.83
CA ARG A 48 -2.13 -16.26 -21.08
C ARG A 48 -2.49 -14.87 -21.61
N SER A 49 -1.50 -14.13 -22.08
CA SER A 49 -1.73 -12.84 -22.73
C SER A 49 -0.75 -12.63 -23.88
N GLU A 50 -1.21 -11.94 -24.90
CA GLU A 50 -0.39 -11.45 -26.01
C GLU A 50 -0.56 -9.94 -26.12
N LEU A 51 0.55 -9.24 -26.31
CA LEU A 51 0.58 -7.82 -26.62
C LEU A 51 1.22 -7.64 -27.98
N THR A 52 0.43 -7.08 -28.89
CA THR A 52 0.91 -6.62 -30.18
C THR A 52 1.88 -5.45 -30.02
N ILE A 53 2.55 -5.11 -31.13
CA ILE A 53 3.56 -4.06 -31.16
C ILE A 53 3.01 -2.71 -30.65
N GLY A 54 3.80 -2.04 -29.82
CA GLY A 54 3.58 -0.65 -29.42
C GLY A 54 4.63 -0.18 -28.43
N ASP A 55 4.62 1.12 -28.15
CA ASP A 55 5.63 1.77 -27.31
C ASP A 55 5.45 1.40 -25.84
N ARG A 56 6.53 0.94 -25.22
CA ARG A 56 6.54 0.52 -23.82
C ARG A 56 7.77 0.98 -23.09
N ILE A 57 7.63 1.01 -21.77
CA ILE A 57 8.70 1.23 -20.80
C ILE A 57 8.90 -0.09 -20.07
N LEU A 58 10.07 -0.69 -20.25
CA LEU A 58 10.48 -1.90 -19.52
C LEU A 58 11.47 -1.52 -18.42
N ILE A 59 11.17 -1.94 -17.20
CA ILE A 59 12.05 -1.82 -16.04
C ILE A 59 12.39 -3.22 -15.55
N ILE A 60 13.67 -3.48 -15.34
CA ILE A 60 14.18 -4.71 -14.71
C ILE A 60 14.95 -4.26 -13.47
N LYS A 61 14.41 -4.52 -12.29
CA LYS A 61 14.98 -4.09 -11.01
C LYS A 61 16.15 -4.98 -10.59
N SER A 62 16.92 -4.52 -9.60
CA SER A 62 18.06 -5.24 -9.01
C SER A 62 17.67 -6.60 -8.43
N ASP A 63 16.48 -6.70 -7.85
CA ASP A 63 15.85 -7.92 -7.31
C ASP A 63 15.27 -8.85 -8.40
N ARG A 64 15.46 -8.50 -9.68
CA ARG A 64 14.95 -9.18 -10.88
C ARG A 64 13.45 -9.11 -11.09
N SER A 65 12.74 -8.24 -10.37
CA SER A 65 11.37 -7.87 -10.72
C SER A 65 11.36 -7.22 -12.10
N VAL A 66 10.38 -7.59 -12.93
CA VAL A 66 10.24 -7.09 -14.30
C VAL A 66 8.90 -6.41 -14.47
N LEU A 67 8.89 -5.19 -14.98
CA LEU A 67 7.69 -4.38 -15.15
C LEU A 67 7.65 -3.83 -16.57
N LEU A 68 6.64 -4.21 -17.35
CA LEU A 68 6.37 -3.65 -18.67
C LEU A 68 5.18 -2.68 -18.56
N HIS A 69 5.39 -1.40 -18.82
CA HIS A 69 4.37 -0.37 -18.73
C HIS A 69 3.95 0.13 -20.11
N ARG A 70 2.65 0.48 -20.22
CA ARG A 70 2.16 1.39 -21.26
C ARG A 70 2.55 2.83 -20.88
N PRO A 71 2.50 3.80 -21.81
CA PRO A 71 2.69 5.22 -21.50
C PRO A 71 1.58 5.83 -20.60
N ARG A 72 0.60 5.02 -20.17
CA ARG A 72 -0.56 5.40 -19.35
C ARG A 72 -0.79 4.31 -18.31
N SER A 73 -1.56 4.65 -17.26
CA SER A 73 -1.82 3.81 -16.07
C SER A 73 -0.61 3.67 -15.15
N TYR A 74 -0.89 3.52 -13.85
CA TYR A 74 0.13 3.25 -12.83
C TYR A 74 0.50 1.76 -12.75
N LYS A 75 -0.38 0.85 -13.21
CA LYS A 75 -0.13 -0.60 -13.19
C LYS A 75 0.68 -1.05 -14.42
N PRO A 76 1.66 -1.95 -14.26
CA PRO A 76 2.29 -2.61 -15.40
C PRO A 76 1.24 -3.45 -16.15
N VAL A 77 1.40 -3.54 -17.46
CA VAL A 77 0.52 -4.37 -18.31
C VAL A 77 0.90 -5.86 -18.25
N ASN A 78 2.18 -6.15 -18.04
CA ASN A 78 2.75 -7.47 -17.78
C ASN A 78 3.91 -7.26 -16.82
N TRP A 79 4.09 -8.23 -15.93
CA TRP A 79 5.14 -8.15 -14.92
C TRP A 79 5.57 -9.56 -14.51
N GLN A 80 6.73 -9.64 -13.86
CA GLN A 80 7.20 -10.80 -13.12
C GLN A 80 7.71 -10.36 -11.75
N PRO A 81 7.47 -11.15 -10.68
CA PRO A 81 7.92 -10.81 -9.34
C PRO A 81 9.45 -10.88 -9.21
N SER A 82 9.93 -10.44 -8.06
CA SER A 82 11.30 -10.60 -7.59
C SER A 82 11.77 -12.06 -7.65
N GLY A 83 13.08 -12.26 -7.81
CA GLY A 83 13.70 -13.59 -7.93
C GLY A 83 13.47 -14.28 -9.27
N SER A 84 12.86 -13.62 -10.25
CA SER A 84 12.70 -14.17 -11.60
C SER A 84 14.04 -14.30 -12.34
N ILE A 85 14.19 -15.34 -13.13
CA ILE A 85 15.36 -15.56 -13.98
C ILE A 85 15.18 -14.75 -15.26
N VAL A 86 16.04 -13.75 -15.47
CA VAL A 86 15.99 -12.86 -16.63
C VAL A 86 17.15 -13.18 -17.58
N ASN A 87 16.81 -13.51 -18.83
CA ASN A 87 17.77 -13.75 -19.91
C ASN A 87 17.61 -12.69 -20.99
N ILE A 88 18.71 -12.03 -21.35
CA ILE A 88 18.77 -11.03 -22.42
C ILE A 88 19.49 -11.67 -23.61
N SER A 89 18.86 -11.64 -24.77
CA SER A 89 19.37 -12.24 -26.01
C SER A 89 19.14 -11.30 -27.20
N SER A 90 19.87 -11.54 -28.28
CA SER A 90 19.64 -10.92 -29.59
C SER A 90 19.18 -12.00 -30.56
N LYS A 91 18.10 -11.75 -31.32
CA LYS A 91 17.63 -12.64 -32.39
C LYS A 91 17.31 -11.79 -33.62
N GLU A 92 17.91 -12.11 -34.76
CA GLU A 92 17.69 -11.37 -36.02
C GLU A 92 17.89 -9.85 -35.86
N GLY A 93 18.91 -9.45 -35.10
CA GLY A 93 19.19 -8.04 -34.83
C GLY A 93 18.18 -7.36 -33.88
N ARG A 94 17.28 -8.11 -33.22
CA ARG A 94 16.32 -7.58 -32.24
C ARG A 94 16.65 -8.03 -30.83
N LEU A 95 16.45 -7.15 -29.86
CA LEU A 95 16.63 -7.47 -28.44
C LEU A 95 15.42 -8.25 -27.93
N VAL A 96 15.68 -9.39 -27.31
CA VAL A 96 14.67 -10.29 -26.74
C VAL A 96 14.99 -10.55 -25.28
N ILE A 97 14.03 -10.26 -24.41
CA ILE A 97 14.15 -10.40 -22.96
C ILE A 97 13.16 -11.48 -22.52
N LYS A 98 13.68 -12.57 -21.96
CA LYS A 98 12.90 -13.70 -21.46
C LYS A 98 13.01 -13.77 -19.95
N CYS A 99 11.87 -13.69 -19.27
CA CYS A 99 11.77 -13.66 -17.82
C CYS A 99 10.97 -14.89 -17.34
N ILE A 100 11.59 -15.72 -16.51
CA ILE A 100 11.00 -16.97 -16.03
C ILE A 100 10.86 -16.89 -14.51
N ARG A 101 9.63 -17.07 -14.03
CA ARG A 101 9.35 -17.39 -12.63
C ARG A 101 9.23 -18.90 -12.53
N GLU A 102 9.89 -19.51 -11.56
CA GLU A 102 9.88 -20.98 -11.42
C GLU A 102 8.61 -21.50 -10.75
N ARG A 103 8.08 -20.77 -9.76
CA ARG A 103 6.95 -21.22 -8.92
C ARG A 103 5.92 -20.10 -8.63
N PRO A 104 4.68 -20.22 -9.13
CA PRO A 104 4.29 -21.11 -10.24
C PRO A 104 5.13 -20.80 -11.49
N ARG A 105 5.21 -21.76 -12.42
CA ARG A 105 5.97 -21.57 -13.65
C ARG A 105 5.27 -20.53 -14.52
N GLU A 106 5.92 -19.40 -14.73
CA GLU A 106 5.43 -18.30 -15.56
C GLU A 106 6.56 -17.83 -16.47
N THR A 107 6.26 -17.53 -17.73
CA THR A 107 7.22 -17.03 -18.71
C THR A 107 6.66 -15.77 -19.36
N LEU A 108 7.44 -14.69 -19.33
CA LEU A 108 7.22 -13.45 -20.06
C LEU A 108 8.34 -13.28 -21.08
N ILE A 109 8.01 -13.07 -22.34
CA ILE A 109 8.96 -12.78 -23.41
C ILE A 109 8.62 -11.41 -23.98
N VAL A 110 9.56 -10.46 -23.92
CA VAL A 110 9.44 -9.14 -24.53
C VAL A 110 10.38 -9.07 -25.72
N LYS A 111 9.88 -8.66 -26.88
CA LYS A 111 10.63 -8.57 -28.14
C LYS A 111 10.58 -7.13 -28.64
N PHE A 112 11.71 -6.43 -28.62
CA PHE A 112 11.80 -5.06 -29.12
C PHE A 112 11.98 -5.07 -30.64
N SER A 113 11.09 -4.40 -31.37
CA SER A 113 11.30 -4.11 -32.79
C SER A 113 12.20 -2.90 -32.99
N GLU A 114 12.14 -1.94 -32.06
CA GLU A 114 12.94 -0.72 -32.06
C GLU A 114 13.21 -0.29 -30.62
N ILE A 115 14.40 0.25 -30.35
CA ILE A 115 14.80 0.73 -29.03
C ILE A 115 15.13 2.21 -29.13
N TYR A 116 14.31 3.04 -28.50
CA TYR A 116 14.48 4.49 -28.45
C TYR A 116 15.54 4.88 -27.42
N THR A 117 15.57 4.19 -26.27
CA THR A 117 16.58 4.41 -25.25
C THR A 117 16.79 3.18 -24.39
N ALA A 118 18.00 3.06 -23.84
CA ALA A 118 18.32 2.07 -22.82
C ALA A 118 19.28 2.68 -21.79
N ALA A 119 19.13 2.31 -20.52
CA ALA A 119 19.94 2.84 -19.44
C ALA A 119 20.22 1.80 -18.35
N ILE A 120 21.40 1.92 -17.75
CA ILE A 120 21.79 1.24 -16.50
C ILE A 120 21.64 2.24 -15.35
N LEU A 121 20.93 1.85 -14.30
CA LEU A 121 20.63 2.65 -13.13
C LEU A 121 21.30 2.03 -11.89
N ASN A 122 22.24 2.77 -11.30
CA ASN A 122 22.95 2.45 -10.04
C ASN A 122 22.23 3.14 -8.88
N LEU A 123 21.03 2.63 -8.57
CA LEU A 123 20.14 3.22 -7.56
C LEU A 123 20.44 2.64 -6.18
N GLU A 124 20.41 3.50 -5.17
CA GLU A 124 20.44 3.15 -3.75
C GLU A 124 19.20 3.78 -3.13
N ASP A 125 18.51 3.03 -2.27
CA ASP A 125 17.36 3.52 -1.52
C ASP A 125 17.67 3.42 -0.02
N GLU A 126 18.11 4.54 0.55
CA GLU A 126 18.34 4.71 1.99
C GLU A 126 17.14 5.39 2.67
N GLY A 127 16.07 5.67 1.91
CA GLY A 127 14.89 6.36 2.40
C GLY A 127 14.06 5.50 3.36
N VAL A 128 13.49 6.13 4.39
CA VAL A 128 12.54 5.44 5.29
C VAL A 128 11.14 5.54 4.70
N PHE A 129 10.57 4.42 4.27
CA PHE A 129 9.15 4.34 3.93
C PHE A 129 8.29 4.49 5.20
N SER A 130 7.37 5.46 5.22
CA SER A 130 6.46 5.72 6.36
C SER A 130 5.01 5.62 5.92
N LEU A 131 4.31 4.61 6.42
CA LEU A 131 2.90 4.37 6.17
C LEU A 131 2.06 4.81 7.37
N TYR A 132 1.00 5.59 7.13
CA TYR A 132 0.09 6.06 8.18
C TYR A 132 -1.13 5.14 8.27
N ALA A 133 -1.31 4.43 9.39
CA ALA A 133 -2.42 3.49 9.65
C ALA A 133 -3.80 4.02 9.23
N SER A 134 -4.67 3.15 8.71
CA SER A 134 -6.06 3.45 8.32
C SER A 134 -6.98 3.53 9.55
N GLU A 135 -8.22 3.99 9.37
CA GLU A 135 -9.25 3.92 10.43
C GLU A 135 -9.56 2.46 10.78
N GLU A 136 -9.50 1.58 9.78
CA GLU A 136 -9.62 0.14 9.99
C GLU A 136 -8.49 -0.43 10.86
N ASP A 137 -7.25 0.00 10.66
CA ASP A 137 -6.13 -0.42 11.52
C ASP A 137 -6.28 0.11 12.94
N MET A 138 -6.74 1.36 13.09
CA MET A 138 -7.06 1.90 14.40
C MET A 138 -8.16 1.08 15.09
N ARG A 139 -9.20 0.68 14.36
CA ARG A 139 -10.25 -0.21 14.85
C ARG A 139 -9.70 -1.58 15.26
N LYS A 140 -8.92 -2.24 14.40
CA LYS A 140 -8.27 -3.53 14.69
C LYS A 140 -7.41 -3.44 15.96
N ALA A 141 -6.68 -2.35 16.15
CA ALA A 141 -5.87 -2.14 17.34
C ALA A 141 -6.72 -1.98 18.61
N ILE A 142 -7.83 -1.24 18.55
CA ILE A 142 -8.77 -1.10 19.67
C ILE A 142 -9.43 -2.44 20.00
N LEU A 143 -9.85 -3.22 18.99
CA LEU A 143 -10.44 -4.54 19.21
C LEU A 143 -9.40 -5.52 19.83
N LYS A 144 -8.13 -5.43 19.43
CA LYS A 144 -7.04 -6.26 19.96
C LYS A 144 -6.65 -5.87 21.40
N ASN A 145 -6.67 -4.57 21.72
CA ASN A 145 -6.32 -4.06 23.04
C ASN A 145 -7.25 -2.90 23.45
N PRO A 146 -8.45 -3.20 23.98
CA PRO A 146 -9.47 -2.17 24.27
C PRO A 146 -9.07 -1.13 25.32
N ASP A 147 -8.17 -1.50 26.23
CA ASP A 147 -7.69 -0.63 27.32
C ASP A 147 -6.95 0.61 26.82
N ILE A 148 -6.53 0.63 25.55
CA ILE A 148 -5.95 1.83 24.93
C ILE A 148 -6.96 2.96 24.81
N VAL A 149 -8.25 2.64 24.75
CA VAL A 149 -9.35 3.61 24.80
C VAL A 149 -9.71 3.90 26.25
N GLU A 150 -10.13 2.89 26.99
CA GLU A 150 -10.55 2.99 28.39
C GLU A 150 -10.34 1.65 29.11
N GLU A 151 -9.87 1.69 30.36
CA GLU A 151 -9.65 0.49 31.18
C GLU A 151 -10.94 -0.30 31.42
N GLY A 152 -10.90 -1.60 31.12
CA GLY A 152 -12.02 -2.51 31.33
C GLY A 152 -13.11 -2.41 30.26
N LEU A 153 -12.84 -1.71 29.16
CA LEU A 153 -13.71 -1.64 27.98
C LEU A 153 -13.79 -3.01 27.29
N LYS A 154 -15.00 -3.46 26.97
CA LYS A 154 -15.25 -4.74 26.31
C LYS A 154 -15.98 -4.53 24.99
N PRO A 155 -15.32 -4.66 23.83
CA PRO A 155 -15.99 -4.59 22.53
C PRO A 155 -17.07 -5.68 22.40
N VAL A 156 -18.23 -5.29 21.90
CA VAL A 156 -19.38 -6.18 21.65
C VAL A 156 -19.54 -6.43 20.17
N SER A 157 -19.48 -5.37 19.37
CA SER A 157 -19.62 -5.45 17.92
C SER A 157 -18.85 -4.32 17.23
N PHE A 158 -18.64 -4.45 15.92
CA PHE A 158 -18.05 -3.42 15.07
C PHE A 158 -18.88 -3.29 13.80
N GLU A 159 -18.85 -2.10 13.16
CA GLU A 159 -19.71 -1.78 12.01
C GLU A 159 -21.19 -2.08 12.28
N ARG A 160 -21.67 -1.77 13.50
CA ARG A 160 -23.05 -2.07 13.88
C ARG A 160 -24.01 -1.14 13.13
N PRO A 161 -24.97 -1.67 12.35
CA PRO A 161 -25.96 -0.84 11.68
C PRO A 161 -26.91 -0.19 12.69
N VAL A 162 -27.20 1.09 12.46
CA VAL A 162 -28.20 1.90 13.16
C VAL A 162 -28.99 2.74 12.15
N THR A 163 -30.06 3.39 12.58
CA THR A 163 -30.92 4.18 11.68
C THR A 163 -30.14 5.30 10.97
N SER A 164 -29.20 5.94 11.66
CA SER A 164 -28.40 7.04 11.13
C SER A 164 -27.07 6.65 10.48
N GLY A 165 -26.76 5.35 10.35
CA GLY A 165 -25.53 4.88 9.71
C GLY A 165 -24.96 3.62 10.35
N PHE A 166 -23.63 3.57 10.50
CA PHE A 166 -22.91 2.46 11.12
C PHE A 166 -22.02 2.98 12.24
N ILE A 167 -22.04 2.27 13.37
CA ILE A 167 -21.15 2.53 14.51
C ILE A 167 -19.84 1.77 14.28
N ASP A 168 -18.69 2.44 14.38
CA ASP A 168 -17.39 1.78 14.16
C ASP A 168 -17.15 0.66 15.19
N ILE A 169 -17.30 0.95 16.49
CA ILE A 169 -17.24 -0.03 17.58
C ILE A 169 -18.34 0.27 18.60
N GLU A 170 -19.09 -0.76 18.95
CA GLU A 170 -19.92 -0.78 20.15
C GLU A 170 -19.24 -1.62 21.22
N ALA A 171 -19.19 -1.11 22.44
CA ALA A 171 -18.54 -1.75 23.58
C ALA A 171 -19.38 -1.58 24.85
N ILE A 172 -18.96 -2.25 25.92
CA ILE A 172 -19.49 -2.10 27.28
C ILE A 172 -18.35 -1.64 28.19
N ASP A 173 -18.57 -0.59 28.97
CA ASP A 173 -17.58 -0.13 29.96
C ASP A 173 -17.57 -1.01 31.22
N LYS A 174 -16.62 -0.76 32.12
CA LYS A 174 -16.48 -1.51 33.38
C LYS A 174 -17.70 -1.46 34.31
N ASN A 175 -18.59 -0.47 34.13
CA ASN A 175 -19.81 -0.30 34.91
C ASN A 175 -21.05 -0.90 34.21
N GLY A 176 -20.88 -1.52 33.04
CA GLY A 176 -21.99 -2.11 32.28
C GLY A 176 -22.73 -1.13 31.36
N ASN A 177 -22.24 0.10 31.17
CA ASN A 177 -22.86 1.05 30.23
C ASN A 177 -22.44 0.75 28.79
N ILE A 178 -23.34 1.03 27.83
CA ILE A 178 -23.01 0.93 26.41
C ILE A 178 -22.10 2.10 26.03
N VAL A 179 -21.05 1.81 25.27
CA VAL A 179 -20.10 2.78 24.72
C VAL A 179 -20.09 2.67 23.21
N VAL A 180 -20.40 3.77 22.54
CA VAL A 180 -20.29 3.91 21.08
C VAL A 180 -19.01 4.66 20.78
N ILE A 181 -18.18 4.10 19.90
CA ILE A 181 -16.90 4.69 19.53
C ILE A 181 -16.93 5.05 18.04
N GLU A 182 -16.56 6.30 17.75
CA GLU A 182 -16.30 6.79 16.39
C GLU A 182 -14.79 7.02 16.24
N ILE A 183 -14.20 6.50 15.18
CA ILE A 183 -12.75 6.55 14.94
C ILE A 183 -12.47 7.56 13.83
N LYS A 184 -11.49 8.44 14.06
CA LYS A 184 -10.94 9.31 13.01
C LYS A 184 -9.43 9.21 12.93
N ARG A 185 -8.92 9.00 11.73
CA ARG A 185 -7.46 8.87 11.51
C ARG A 185 -6.67 10.15 11.77
N ARG A 186 -7.28 11.33 11.58
CA ARG A 186 -6.58 12.62 11.62
C ARG A 186 -7.09 13.54 12.73
N THR A 187 -8.23 14.16 12.48
CA THR A 187 -8.77 15.20 13.34
C THR A 187 -10.26 14.97 13.51
N ALA A 188 -10.73 14.96 14.75
CA ALA A 188 -12.15 15.04 15.06
C ALA A 188 -12.66 16.48 14.91
N ASP A 189 -13.73 16.64 14.15
CA ASP A 189 -14.36 17.92 13.80
C ASP A 189 -15.84 17.95 14.22
N ILE A 190 -16.52 19.08 13.99
CA ILE A 190 -17.92 19.28 14.37
C ILE A 190 -18.82 18.15 13.84
N ASP A 191 -18.62 17.73 12.59
CA ASP A 191 -19.43 16.70 11.96
C ASP A 191 -19.27 15.35 12.67
N THR A 192 -18.05 15.03 13.12
CA THR A 192 -17.77 13.85 13.93
C THR A 192 -18.58 13.85 15.24
N ALA A 193 -18.65 14.99 15.94
CA ALA A 193 -19.46 15.10 17.17
C ALA A 193 -20.96 14.94 16.89
N LEU A 194 -21.46 15.58 15.83
CA LEU A 194 -22.88 15.48 15.45
C LEU A 194 -23.25 14.05 15.02
N GLN A 195 -22.35 13.36 14.32
CA GLN A 195 -22.52 11.97 13.91
C GLN A 195 -22.63 11.04 15.11
N LEU A 196 -21.66 11.08 16.01
CA LEU A 196 -21.68 10.24 17.20
C LEU A 196 -22.89 10.53 18.09
N ALA A 197 -23.33 11.80 18.19
CA ALA A 197 -24.55 12.14 18.91
C ALA A 197 -25.82 11.53 18.30
N ARG A 198 -25.88 11.36 16.98
CA ARG A 198 -26.98 10.65 16.32
C ARG A 198 -26.97 9.16 16.68
N TYR A 199 -25.79 8.54 16.71
CA TYR A 199 -25.65 7.13 17.08
C TYR A 199 -26.04 6.86 18.52
N VAL A 200 -25.59 7.70 19.45
CA VAL A 200 -26.00 7.63 20.86
C VAL A 200 -27.53 7.71 20.97
N LYS A 201 -28.16 8.70 20.32
CA LYS A 201 -29.63 8.85 20.32
C LYS A 201 -30.37 7.68 19.69
N ASP A 202 -29.80 7.03 18.68
CA ASP A 202 -30.44 5.87 18.05
C ASP A 202 -30.43 4.64 18.97
N LEU A 203 -29.34 4.43 19.73
CA LEU A 203 -29.28 3.34 20.71
C LEU A 203 -30.15 3.62 21.95
N GLU A 204 -30.23 4.87 22.41
CA GLU A 204 -31.08 5.26 23.55
C GLU A 204 -32.58 5.00 23.30
N LYS A 205 -33.02 4.93 22.04
CA LYS A 205 -34.42 4.61 21.68
C LYS A 205 -34.77 3.13 21.88
N ILE A 206 -33.76 2.25 21.97
CA ILE A 206 -33.98 0.81 22.09
C ILE A 206 -34.45 0.49 23.52
N LYS A 207 -35.61 -0.17 23.65
CA LYS A 207 -36.17 -0.53 24.95
C LYS A 207 -35.22 -1.45 25.72
N GLY A 208 -34.99 -1.14 26.99
CA GLY A 208 -34.13 -1.92 27.89
C GLY A 208 -32.64 -1.59 27.80
N VAL A 209 -32.25 -0.66 26.93
CA VAL A 209 -30.88 -0.11 26.91
C VAL A 209 -30.72 0.86 28.08
N GLY A 210 -29.64 0.65 28.85
CA GLY A 210 -29.23 1.53 29.93
C GLY A 210 -28.58 2.82 29.41
N LYS A 211 -27.67 3.41 30.20
CA LYS A 211 -26.94 4.60 29.79
C LYS A 211 -26.04 4.32 28.58
N VAL A 212 -26.07 5.21 27.58
CA VAL A 212 -25.20 5.16 26.39
C VAL A 212 -24.16 6.30 26.48
N ARG A 213 -22.89 5.98 26.29
CA ARG A 213 -21.76 6.92 26.21
C ARG A 213 -21.24 6.98 24.78
N GLY A 214 -20.78 8.15 24.34
CA GLY A 214 -20.11 8.32 23.06
C GLY A 214 -18.65 8.72 23.27
N ILE A 215 -17.71 8.03 22.63
CA ILE A 215 -16.28 8.37 22.63
C ILE A 215 -15.80 8.57 21.20
N VAL A 216 -15.18 9.71 20.89
CA VAL A 216 -14.43 9.90 19.65
C VAL A 216 -12.96 9.59 19.89
N VAL A 217 -12.40 8.69 19.07
CA VAL A 217 -10.99 8.28 19.12
C VAL A 217 -10.27 8.84 17.90
N ALA A 218 -9.37 9.81 18.11
CA ALA A 218 -8.58 10.42 17.04
C ALA A 218 -7.25 11.00 17.56
N PRO A 219 -6.24 11.27 16.72
CA PRO A 219 -4.99 11.91 17.18
C PRO A 219 -5.21 13.27 17.81
N ARG A 220 -6.11 14.06 17.22
CA ARG A 220 -6.37 15.46 17.55
C ARG A 220 -7.84 15.77 17.36
N ALA A 221 -8.26 16.90 17.92
CA ALA A 221 -9.61 17.42 17.78
C ALA A 221 -9.57 18.94 17.65
N THR A 222 -10.48 19.50 16.84
CA THR A 222 -10.62 20.95 16.68
C THR A 222 -11.16 21.61 17.97
N THR A 223 -10.98 22.91 18.10
CA THR A 223 -11.50 23.67 19.26
C THR A 223 -13.02 23.64 19.28
N GLU A 224 -13.63 23.73 18.11
CA GLU A 224 -15.08 23.71 17.88
C GLU A 224 -15.65 22.34 18.25
N PHE A 225 -15.00 21.25 17.85
CA PHE A 225 -15.36 19.90 18.28
C PHE A 225 -15.38 19.81 19.80
N LYS A 226 -14.31 20.24 20.48
CA LYS A 226 -14.21 20.12 21.95
C LYS A 226 -15.32 20.89 22.67
N ARG A 227 -15.71 22.06 22.13
CA ARG A 227 -16.83 22.85 22.66
C ARG A 227 -18.16 22.11 22.50
N LEU A 228 -18.43 21.60 21.29
CA LEU A 228 -19.66 20.89 20.98
C LEU A 228 -19.76 19.55 21.74
N ALA A 229 -18.69 18.75 21.75
CA ALA A 229 -18.62 17.48 22.44
C ALA A 229 -18.99 17.61 23.92
N ARG A 230 -18.51 18.66 24.60
CA ARG A 230 -18.88 18.96 26.00
C ARG A 230 -20.39 19.19 26.17
N SER A 231 -21.02 19.92 25.24
CA SER A 231 -22.47 20.17 25.29
C SER A 231 -23.32 18.94 24.99
N LEU A 232 -22.76 17.99 24.21
CA LEU A 232 -23.45 16.75 23.80
C LEU A 232 -23.13 15.56 24.72
N GLY A 233 -22.27 15.74 25.73
CA GLY A 233 -21.82 14.64 26.59
C GLY A 233 -20.92 13.61 25.87
N ILE A 234 -20.27 14.02 24.78
CA ILE A 234 -19.33 13.19 24.02
C ILE A 234 -17.93 13.33 24.58
N GLU A 235 -17.26 12.20 24.76
CA GLU A 235 -15.90 12.10 25.26
C GLU A 235 -14.89 12.06 24.10
N PHE A 236 -13.66 12.48 24.36
CA PHE A 236 -12.59 12.46 23.38
C PHE A 236 -11.37 11.71 23.94
N LYS A 237 -10.90 10.72 23.17
CA LYS A 237 -9.71 9.96 23.50
C LYS A 237 -8.62 10.17 22.43
N PRO A 238 -7.48 10.80 22.78
CA PRO A 238 -6.37 10.91 21.86
C PRO A 238 -5.73 9.54 21.61
N LEU A 239 -5.71 9.10 20.36
CA LEU A 239 -5.03 7.87 19.92
C LEU A 239 -4.42 8.09 18.53
N SER A 240 -3.12 7.84 18.40
CA SER A 240 -2.41 8.02 17.13
C SER A 240 -2.42 6.74 16.28
N PRO A 241 -2.55 6.85 14.93
CA PRO A 241 -2.37 5.72 14.01
C PRO A 241 -1.06 4.96 14.26
N LYS A 242 0.03 5.67 14.58
CA LYS A 242 1.33 5.08 14.89
C LYS A 242 1.24 4.11 16.08
N ARG A 243 0.62 4.54 17.19
CA ARG A 243 0.43 3.69 18.37
C ARG A 243 -0.42 2.46 18.06
N CYS A 244 -1.43 2.61 17.20
CA CYS A 244 -2.23 1.47 16.73
C CYS A 244 -1.41 0.45 15.94
N LEU A 245 -0.54 0.91 15.03
CA LEU A 245 0.38 0.02 14.30
C LEU A 245 1.35 -0.70 15.22
N GLU A 246 1.92 0.00 16.21
CA GLU A 246 2.84 -0.61 17.20
C GLU A 246 2.14 -1.74 17.98
N ILE A 247 0.85 -1.60 18.30
CA ILE A 247 0.06 -2.66 18.96
C ILE A 247 -0.24 -3.83 18.02
N LEU A 248 -0.49 -3.56 16.74
CA LEU A 248 -0.81 -4.59 15.77
C LEU A 248 0.42 -5.43 15.39
N TYR A 249 1.55 -4.77 15.13
CA TYR A 249 2.72 -5.37 14.47
C TYR A 249 4.01 -5.34 15.31
N GLY A 250 4.00 -4.71 16.49
CA GLY A 250 5.20 -4.52 17.30
C GLY A 250 6.06 -3.34 16.85
N THR A 251 7.09 -3.01 17.65
CA THR A 251 8.00 -1.87 17.39
C THR A 251 9.17 -2.23 16.48
N GLU A 252 9.43 -3.51 16.21
CA GLU A 252 10.69 -3.99 15.62
C GLU A 252 10.58 -4.50 14.17
N GLU A 253 9.40 -4.82 13.66
CA GLU A 253 9.27 -5.20 12.25
C GLU A 253 9.02 -3.96 11.37
N LYS A 254 10.11 -3.37 10.88
CA LYS A 254 10.10 -2.66 9.59
C LYS A 254 9.82 -3.68 8.48
N ARG A 255 8.60 -4.23 8.41
CA ARG A 255 8.12 -4.81 7.16
C ARG A 255 8.03 -3.67 6.16
N GLU A 256 8.60 -3.86 4.98
CA GLU A 256 8.29 -3.04 3.80
C GLU A 256 6.83 -3.29 3.42
N ILE A 257 5.90 -2.74 4.18
CA ILE A 257 4.49 -2.74 3.82
C ILE A 257 4.38 -1.83 2.61
N THR A 258 3.96 -2.35 1.47
CA THR A 258 3.73 -1.52 0.29
C THR A 258 2.40 -0.78 0.41
N LEU A 259 2.25 0.36 -0.28
CA LEU A 259 0.98 1.08 -0.30
C LEU A 259 -0.17 0.22 -0.87
N ASP A 260 0.13 -0.68 -1.81
CA ASP A 260 -0.88 -1.56 -2.40
C ASP A 260 -1.37 -2.61 -1.39
N GLU A 261 -0.48 -3.25 -0.62
CA GLU A 261 -0.86 -4.18 0.47
C GLU A 261 -1.68 -3.51 1.57
N PHE A 262 -1.55 -2.20 1.73
CA PHE A 262 -2.31 -1.41 2.69
C PHE A 262 -3.71 -1.04 2.20
N ILE A 263 -3.88 -0.88 0.89
CA ILE A 263 -5.17 -0.48 0.27
C ILE A 263 -6.00 -1.71 -0.14
N SER A 264 -5.38 -2.88 -0.30
CA SER A 264 -6.02 -4.15 -0.69
C SER A 264 -6.69 -4.86 0.46
#